data_AF-A0A534VYG0-F1
#
_entry.id   AF-A0A534VYG0-F1
#
_cell.length_a   1.000
_cell.length_b   1.000
_cell.length_c   1.000
_cell.angle_alpha   90.00
_cell.angle_beta   90.00
_cell.angle_gamma   90.00
#
_symmetry.space_group_name_H-M   'P 1'
#
loop_
_entity.id
_entity.type
_entity.pdbx_description
1 polymer ?
#
loop_
_entity_poly.entity_id
_entity_poly.type
_entity_poly.pdbx_seq_one_letter_code
_entity_poly.pdbx_strand_id
1 'polypeptide(L)' 'MQATGRLRERMAAAGIELPAELVDVIVMAAGPMITSLDALLALDLGDLEPFSPARRLPDDAAG' A
#
# COMPACT_ATOMS: atom_id res chain seq x y z
N MET A 1 -9.32 -6.13 -15.87
CA MET A 1 -9.49 -7.50 -15.33
C MET A 1 -8.42 -7.90 -14.31
N GLN A 2 -7.11 -7.72 -14.55
CA GLN A 2 -6.07 -8.11 -13.57
C GLN A 2 -6.10 -7.30 -12.25
N ALA A 3 -6.32 -5.98 -12.29
CA ALA A 3 -6.33 -5.13 -11.09
C ALA A 3 -7.45 -5.50 -10.09
N THR A 4 -8.63 -5.84 -10.61
CA THR A 4 -9.82 -6.21 -9.82
C THR A 4 -9.63 -7.52 -9.06
N GLY A 5 -9.03 -8.54 -9.72
CA GLY A 5 -8.71 -9.82 -9.07
C GLY A 5 -7.70 -9.64 -7.93
N ARG A 6 -6.65 -8.86 -8.20
CA ARG A 6 -5.58 -8.58 -7.23
C ARG A 6 -6.06 -7.79 -6.01
N LEU A 7 -7.00 -6.85 -6.19
CA LEU A 7 -7.59 -6.10 -5.07
C LEU A 7 -8.40 -7.02 -4.16
N ARG A 8 -9.26 -7.88 -4.73
CA ARG A 8 -10.10 -8.80 -3.94
C ARG A 8 -9.26 -9.74 -3.08
N GLU A 9 -8.21 -10.33 -3.67
CA GLU A 9 -7.29 -11.24 -2.97
C GLU A 9 -6.59 -10.55 -1.79
N ARG A 10 -6.15 -9.30 -1.97
CA ARG A 10 -5.50 -8.53 -0.90
C ARG A 10 -6.45 -8.17 0.23
N MET A 11 -7.67 -7.80 -0.10
CA MET A 11 -8.68 -7.47 0.91
C MET A 11 -9.02 -8.72 1.73
N ALA A 12 -9.18 -9.86 1.08
CA ALA A 12 -9.37 -11.15 1.77
C ALA A 12 -8.16 -11.50 2.67
N ALA A 13 -6.93 -11.29 2.20
CA ALA A 13 -5.72 -11.52 3.01
C ALA A 13 -5.63 -10.58 4.23
N ALA A 14 -6.23 -9.40 4.15
CA ALA A 14 -6.38 -8.47 5.28
C ALA A 14 -7.57 -8.79 6.19
N GLY A 15 -8.31 -9.89 5.94
CA GLY A 15 -9.51 -10.25 6.68
C GLY A 15 -10.73 -9.38 6.34
N ILE A 16 -10.70 -8.66 5.22
CA ILE A 16 -11.79 -7.79 4.76
C ILE A 16 -12.54 -8.51 3.65
N GLU A 17 -13.80 -8.86 3.91
CA GLU A 17 -14.72 -9.32 2.88
C GLU A 17 -15.37 -8.12 2.19
N LEU A 18 -15.00 -7.90 0.93
CA LEU A 18 -15.54 -6.81 0.12
C LEU A 18 -16.65 -7.33 -0.81
N PRO A 19 -17.87 -6.75 -0.73
CA PRO A 19 -18.92 -6.98 -1.72
C PRO A 19 -18.39 -6.77 -3.14
N ALA A 20 -18.80 -7.63 -4.07
CA ALA A 20 -18.28 -7.62 -5.43
C ALA A 20 -18.52 -6.26 -6.12
N GLU A 21 -19.65 -5.62 -5.83
CA GLU A 21 -20.08 -4.34 -6.37
C GLU A 21 -19.15 -3.19 -5.92
N LEU A 22 -18.58 -3.30 -4.72
CA LEU A 22 -17.64 -2.30 -4.20
C LEU A 22 -16.24 -2.44 -4.77
N VAL A 23 -15.84 -3.64 -5.20
CA VAL A 23 -14.50 -3.85 -5.80
C VAL A 23 -14.35 -3.00 -7.05
N ASP A 24 -15.36 -2.98 -7.93
CA ASP A 24 -15.31 -2.20 -9.16
C ASP A 24 -15.31 -0.69 -8.89
N VAL A 25 -16.07 -0.24 -7.88
CA VAL A 25 -16.07 1.16 -7.45
C VAL A 25 -14.69 1.59 -6.93
N ILE A 26 -14.06 0.76 -6.10
CA ILE A 26 -12.73 1.06 -5.55
C ILE A 26 -11.67 1.03 -6.65
N VAL A 27 -11.72 0.06 -7.57
CA VAL A 27 -10.78 0.02 -8.72
C VAL A 27 -10.95 1.26 -9.59
N MET A 28 -12.18 1.71 -9.83
CA MET A 28 -12.43 2.93 -10.61
C MET A 28 -11.90 4.18 -9.89
N ALA A 29 -12.18 4.32 -8.59
CA ALA A 29 -11.83 5.52 -7.83
C ALA A 29 -10.34 5.60 -7.45
N ALA A 30 -9.72 4.46 -7.15
CA ALA A 30 -8.39 4.39 -6.52
C ALA A 30 -7.42 3.44 -7.25
N GLY A 31 -7.82 2.78 -8.33
CA GLY A 31 -6.99 1.84 -9.08
C GLY A 31 -5.60 2.40 -9.48
N PRO A 32 -5.50 3.63 -10.02
CA PRO A 32 -4.21 4.24 -10.31
C PRO A 32 -3.35 4.43 -9.06
N MET A 33 -3.94 4.88 -7.95
CA MET A 33 -3.22 5.05 -6.67
C MET A 33 -2.71 3.72 -6.13
N ILE A 34 -3.55 2.68 -6.12
CA ILE A 34 -3.18 1.33 -5.70
C ILE A 34 -2.02 0.79 -6.56
N THR A 35 -2.06 1.05 -7.87
CA THR A 35 -0.99 0.65 -8.79
C THR A 35 0.32 1.40 -8.50
N SER A 36 0.25 2.70 -8.18
CA SER A 36 1.43 3.47 -7.76
C SER A 36 2.02 2.95 -6.44
N LEU A 37 1.18 2.54 -5.49
CA LEU A 37 1.64 1.94 -4.23
C LEU A 37 2.26 0.54 -4.45
N ASP A 38 1.78 -0.23 -5.43
CA ASP A 38 2.39 -1.52 -5.80
C ASP A 38 3.84 -1.36 -6.25
N ALA A 39 4.23 -0.20 -6.81
CA ALA A 39 5.62 0.06 -7.16
C ALA A 39 6.54 0.06 -5.93
N LEU A 40 6.01 0.38 -4.75
CA LEU A 40 6.78 0.34 -3.49
C LEU A 40 7.15 -1.10 -3.10
N LEU A 41 6.35 -2.09 -3.49
CA LEU A 41 6.64 -3.51 -3.22
C LEU A 41 7.82 -4.04 -4.05
N ALA A 42 8.18 -3.35 -5.13
CA ALA A 42 9.33 -3.71 -5.95
C ALA A 42 10.64 -3.10 -5.45
N LEU A 43 10.59 -2.25 -4.42
CA LEU A 43 11.79 -1.66 -3.83
C LEU A 43 12.56 -2.74 -3.07
N ASP A 44 13.87 -2.80 -3.30
CA ASP A 44 14.78 -3.55 -2.45
C ASP A 44 14.99 -2.77 -1.15
N LEU A 45 14.47 -3.33 -0.06
CA LEU A 45 14.55 -2.72 1.27
C LEU A 45 15.68 -3.30 2.13
N GLY A 46 16.44 -4.30 1.63
CA GLY A 46 17.46 -5.09 2.33
C GLY A 46 17.91 -4.59 3.70
N ASP A 47 19.04 -3.87 3.73
CA ASP A 47 19.67 -3.38 4.96
C ASP A 47 19.12 -2.03 5.43
N LEU A 48 17.98 -1.58 4.92
CA LEU A 48 17.38 -0.32 5.33
C LEU A 48 16.64 -0.48 6.64
N GLU A 49 17.11 0.23 7.65
CA GLU A 49 16.38 0.38 8.92
C GLU A 49 15.06 1.13 8.69
N PRO A 50 13.92 0.60 9.21
CA PRO A 50 12.66 1.30 9.18
C PRO A 50 12.75 2.70 9.81
N PHE A 51 11.99 3.64 9.27
CA PHE A 51 11.94 4.99 9.82
C PHE A 51 11.42 4.97 11.27
N SER A 52 12.19 5.56 12.18
CA SER A 52 11.82 5.74 13.59
C SER A 52 11.77 7.23 13.94
N PRO A 53 10.58 7.82 14.11
CA PRO A 53 10.44 9.25 14.40
C PRO A 53 11.23 9.65 15.67
N ALA A 54 11.19 8.81 16.71
CA ALA A 54 11.88 9.07 17.97
C ALA A 54 13.41 9.17 17.83
N ARG A 55 14.00 8.55 16.80
CA ARG A 55 15.43 8.64 16.50
C ARG A 55 15.75 9.76 15.51
N ARG A 56 14.89 9.97 14.49
CA ARG A 56 15.15 10.92 13.40
C ARG A 56 14.83 12.38 13.74
N LEU A 57 13.72 12.60 14.45
CA LEU A 57 13.24 13.96 14.75
C LEU A 57 14.22 14.82 15.56
N PRO A 58 14.96 14.28 16.56
CA PRO A 58 15.99 15.07 17.24
C PRO A 58 17.14 15.50 16.32
N ASP A 59 17.57 14.61 15.41
CA ASP A 59 18.63 14.90 14.45
C ASP A 59 18.18 15.92 13.39
N ASP A 60 16.93 15.82 12.93
CA ASP A 60 16.32 16.76 11.98
C ASP A 60 16.08 18.16 12.59
N ALA A 61 15.75 18.22 13.89
CA ALA A 61 15.53 19.48 14.62
C ALA A 61 16.84 20.18 15.02
N ALA A 62 17.97 19.47 14.99
CA ALA A 62 19.31 20.02 15.21
C ALA A 62 19.93 20.60 13.92
N GLY A 63 19.23 20.49 12.79
CA GLY A 63 19.57 21.07 11.48
C GLY A 63 19.14 22.51 11.30
#